data_AF-A0A2W6C7C0-F1
#
_entry.id   AF-A0A2W6C7C0-F1
#
_cell.length_a   1.000
_cell.length_b   1.000
_cell.length_c   1.000
_cell.angle_alpha   90.00
_cell.angle_beta   90.00
_cell.angle_gamma   90.00
#
_symmetry.space_group_name_H-M   'P 1'
#
loop_
_entity.id
_entity.type
_entity.pdbx_description
1 polymer ?
#
loop_
_entity_poly.entity_id
_entity_poly.type
_entity_poly.pdbx_seq_one_letter_code
_entity_poly.pdbx_strand_id
1 'polypeptide(L)'
;MYEWPPPPGTIRPEDVIDRLVEDPPDGIAEPVRWSQYVPDGMLADLLTQSADTDPEHPEFEDLERVGGWERVIAWAQARQIREMTSFMASAEARNRSLGACDSPAHDSAVAEVGLMLTVSAGTAACRVGDAWSLCTRLPATLAALEARPDHAGQGPHHQRRDDEPVR
;
A
#
# COMPACT_ATOMS: atom_id res chain seq x y z
N MET A 1 49.44 0.84 0.89
CA MET A 1 48.48 1.57 0.05
C MET A 1 47.67 0.50 -0.65
N TYR A 2 46.45 0.21 -0.17
CA TYR A 2 45.59 -0.81 -0.76
C TYR A 2 44.83 -0.17 -1.93
N GLU A 3 45.13 -0.60 -3.15
CA GLU A 3 44.40 -0.20 -4.35
C GLU A 3 43.06 -0.96 -4.36
N TRP A 4 41.96 -0.21 -4.33
CA TRP A 4 40.62 -0.76 -4.47
C TRP A 4 40.42 -1.22 -5.93
N PRO A 5 39.90 -2.43 -6.19
CA PRO A 5 39.64 -2.87 -7.55
C PRO A 5 38.63 -1.92 -8.22
N PRO A 6 38.78 -1.61 -9.52
CA PRO A 6 37.83 -0.75 -10.22
C PRO A 6 36.43 -1.34 -10.09
N PRO A 7 35.39 -0.50 -9.91
CA PRO A 7 34.01 -0.99 -9.82
C PRO A 7 33.70 -1.82 -11.08
N PRO A 8 33.04 -2.98 -10.93
CA PRO A 8 32.61 -3.77 -12.08
C PRO A 8 31.80 -2.86 -13.02
N GLY A 9 32.02 -3.04 -14.33
CA GLY A 9 31.41 -2.19 -15.35
C GLY A 9 29.93 -1.98 -15.06
N THR A 10 29.52 -0.71 -15.01
CA THR A 10 28.15 -0.31 -14.69
C THR A 10 27.21 -0.85 -15.75
N ILE A 11 26.64 -2.02 -15.49
CA ILE A 11 25.39 -2.45 -16.12
C ILE A 11 24.40 -1.34 -15.80
N ARG A 12 23.73 -0.81 -16.82
CA ARG A 12 22.81 0.28 -16.58
C ARG A 12 21.60 -0.27 -15.80
N PRO A 13 21.03 0.49 -14.84
CA PRO A 13 19.89 0.02 -14.05
C PRO A 13 18.74 -0.52 -14.91
N GLU A 14 18.50 0.09 -16.07
CA GLU A 14 17.51 -0.36 -17.06
C GLU A 14 17.78 -1.78 -17.59
N ASP A 15 19.03 -2.14 -17.87
CA ASP A 15 19.40 -3.46 -18.40
C ASP A 15 19.28 -4.57 -17.34
N VAL A 16 19.30 -4.21 -16.05
CA VAL A 16 19.06 -5.14 -14.92
C VAL A 16 17.56 -5.40 -14.77
N ILE A 17 16.74 -4.36 -14.92
CA ILE A 17 15.28 -4.45 -14.83
C ILE A 17 14.73 -5.29 -15.98
N ASP A 18 15.20 -5.07 -17.21
CA ASP A 18 14.74 -5.83 -18.39
C ASP A 18 15.05 -7.32 -18.26
N ARG A 19 16.19 -7.68 -17.65
CA ARG A 19 16.56 -9.08 -17.40
C ARG A 19 15.73 -9.78 -16.33
N LEU A 20 15.17 -9.03 -15.39
CA LEU A 20 14.23 -9.58 -14.39
C LEU A 20 12.83 -9.80 -14.95
N VAL A 21 12.56 -9.31 -16.17
CA VAL A 21 11.25 -9.34 -16.83
C VAL A 21 11.21 -10.35 -18.00
N GLU A 22 12.33 -11.00 -18.35
CA GLU A 22 12.34 -12.03 -19.40
C GLU A 22 11.44 -13.23 -19.03
N ASP A 23 10.50 -13.57 -19.93
CA ASP A 23 9.55 -14.67 -19.76
C ASP A 23 10.30 -16.00 -19.53
N PRO A 24 9.95 -16.78 -18.50
CA PRO A 24 10.57 -18.06 -18.26
C PRO A 24 10.16 -19.11 -19.32
N PRO A 25 10.99 -20.14 -19.57
CA PRO A 25 10.62 -21.25 -20.44
C PRO A 25 9.38 -21.98 -19.90
N ASP A 26 8.56 -22.50 -20.83
CA ASP A 26 7.30 -23.20 -20.57
C ASP A 26 7.39 -24.16 -19.36
N GLY A 27 6.76 -23.79 -18.23
CA GLY A 27 6.60 -24.65 -17.05
C GLY A 27 7.01 -24.06 -15.70
N ILE A 28 7.62 -22.87 -15.66
CA ILE A 28 7.95 -22.16 -14.41
C ILE A 28 6.80 -21.23 -14.04
N ALA A 29 6.36 -21.26 -12.78
CA ALA A 29 5.33 -20.36 -12.29
C ALA A 29 5.81 -18.91 -12.38
N GLU A 30 5.01 -18.03 -12.98
CA GLU A 30 5.37 -16.60 -13.07
C GLU A 30 5.65 -16.00 -11.68
N PRO A 31 6.65 -15.12 -11.55
CA PRO A 31 6.93 -14.42 -10.30
C PRO A 31 5.70 -13.68 -9.76
N VAL A 32 5.42 -13.83 -8.46
CA VAL A 32 4.24 -13.23 -7.84
C VAL A 32 4.42 -11.72 -7.71
N ARG A 33 3.51 -10.96 -8.34
CA ARG A 33 3.51 -9.49 -8.26
C ARG A 33 2.65 -9.01 -7.10
N TRP A 34 3.16 -9.11 -5.88
CA TRP A 34 2.44 -8.73 -4.64
C TRP A 34 1.90 -7.30 -4.68
N SER A 35 2.60 -6.39 -5.35
CA SER A 35 2.20 -4.99 -5.53
C SER A 35 0.90 -4.79 -6.33
N GLN A 36 0.38 -5.84 -6.98
CA GLN A 36 -0.84 -5.79 -7.81
C GLN A 36 -2.09 -6.31 -7.09
N TYR A 37 -1.93 -6.88 -5.90
CA TYR A 37 -3.04 -7.39 -5.11
C TYR A 37 -3.84 -6.27 -4.44
N VAL A 38 -5.08 -6.59 -4.07
CA VAL A 38 -5.92 -5.70 -3.25
C VAL A 38 -5.23 -5.54 -1.89
N PRO A 39 -5.00 -4.31 -1.41
CA PRO A 39 -4.41 -4.11 -0.10
C PRO A 39 -5.46 -4.34 0.99
N ASP A 40 -5.44 -5.51 1.60
CA ASP A 40 -6.33 -5.89 2.69
C ASP A 40 -5.60 -6.78 3.72
N GLY A 41 -6.35 -7.25 4.73
CA GLY A 41 -5.81 -8.15 5.74
C GLY A 41 -5.35 -9.50 5.18
N MET A 42 -5.96 -9.98 4.10
CA MET A 42 -5.56 -11.24 3.47
C MET A 42 -4.21 -11.11 2.76
N LEU A 43 -3.96 -9.98 2.08
CA LEU A 43 -2.63 -9.70 1.53
C LEU A 43 -1.56 -9.64 2.63
N ALA A 44 -1.87 -9.02 3.78
CA ALA A 44 -0.96 -9.01 4.92
C ALA A 44 -0.64 -10.43 5.39
N ASP A 45 -1.65 -11.29 5.54
CA ASP A 45 -1.45 -12.69 5.93
C ASP A 45 -0.59 -13.46 4.91
N LEU A 46 -0.82 -13.27 3.60
CA LEU A 46 -0.01 -13.89 2.55
C LEU A 46 1.46 -13.41 2.61
N LEU A 47 1.69 -12.11 2.81
CA LEU A 47 3.03 -11.52 2.95
C LEU A 47 3.78 -11.93 4.22
N THR A 48 3.13 -12.59 5.18
CA THR A 48 3.83 -13.19 6.33
C THR A 48 4.30 -14.61 6.07
N GLN A 49 3.76 -15.28 5.05
CA GLN A 49 4.15 -16.64 4.69
C GLN A 49 5.49 -16.63 3.96
N SER A 50 6.30 -17.66 4.19
CA SER A 50 7.50 -17.89 3.38
C SER A 50 7.10 -18.07 1.92
N ALA A 51 7.73 -17.32 1.02
CA ALA A 51 7.52 -17.50 -0.39
C ALA A 51 8.08 -18.86 -0.82
N ASP A 52 7.27 -19.67 -1.49
CA ASP A 52 7.70 -20.89 -2.16
C ASP A 52 8.12 -20.52 -3.60
N THR A 53 8.98 -19.50 -3.71
CA THR A 53 9.38 -18.89 -4.99
C THR A 53 10.57 -19.58 -5.61
N ASP A 54 10.64 -19.48 -6.94
CA ASP A 54 11.75 -19.95 -7.76
C ASP A 54 13.10 -19.41 -7.22
N PRO A 55 14.10 -20.27 -6.96
CA PRO A 55 15.42 -19.84 -6.51
C PRO A 55 16.19 -18.97 -7.52
N GLU A 56 15.73 -18.83 -8.77
CA GLU A 56 16.45 -18.08 -9.80
C GLU A 56 16.44 -16.55 -9.58
N HIS A 57 15.44 -15.98 -8.89
CA HIS A 57 15.34 -14.51 -8.68
C HIS A 57 14.82 -14.08 -7.29
N PRO A 58 15.53 -14.41 -6.19
CA PRO A 58 15.09 -14.07 -4.82
C PRO A 58 14.96 -12.56 -4.58
N GLU A 59 15.79 -11.73 -5.22
CA GLU A 59 15.74 -10.27 -5.08
C GLU A 59 14.48 -9.63 -5.67
N PHE A 60 13.89 -10.25 -6.70
CA PHE A 60 12.63 -9.77 -7.29
C PHE A 60 11.47 -10.01 -6.32
N GLU A 61 11.41 -11.19 -5.71
CA GLU A 61 10.42 -11.51 -4.67
C GLU A 61 10.53 -10.55 -3.50
N ASP A 62 11.73 -10.30 -2.98
CA ASP A 62 11.94 -9.34 -1.89
C ASP A 62 11.42 -7.94 -2.25
N LEU A 63 11.70 -7.46 -3.46
CA LEU A 63 11.24 -6.16 -3.93
C LEU A 63 9.71 -6.09 -4.07
N GLU A 64 9.09 -7.12 -4.65
CA GLU A 64 7.63 -7.18 -4.77
C GLU A 64 6.98 -7.26 -3.37
N ARG A 65 7.58 -7.96 -2.41
CA ARG A 65 7.08 -7.98 -1.02
C ARG A 65 7.18 -6.63 -0.33
N VAL A 66 8.25 -5.86 -0.56
CA VAL A 66 8.32 -4.45 -0.12
C VAL A 66 7.16 -3.66 -0.70
N GLY A 67 6.90 -3.82 -2.01
CA GLY A 67 5.75 -3.22 -2.67
C GLY A 67 4.42 -3.62 -2.05
N GLY A 68 4.23 -4.92 -1.76
CA GLY A 68 3.04 -5.44 -1.10
C GLY A 68 2.81 -4.85 0.29
N TRP A 69 3.86 -4.80 1.13
CA TRP A 69 3.78 -4.23 2.47
C TRP A 69 3.47 -2.74 2.46
N GLU A 70 4.05 -1.96 1.54
CA GLU A 70 3.72 -0.54 1.41
C GLU A 70 2.23 -0.32 1.10
N ARG A 71 1.62 -1.19 0.30
CA ARG A 71 0.18 -1.10 0.05
C ARG A 71 -0.65 -1.46 1.27
N VAL A 72 -0.26 -2.49 2.02
CA VAL A 72 -0.92 -2.86 3.28
C VAL A 72 -0.85 -1.71 4.29
N ILE A 73 0.31 -1.06 4.41
CA ILE A 73 0.51 0.11 5.27
C ILE A 73 -0.41 1.25 4.83
N ALA A 74 -0.43 1.58 3.55
CA ALA A 74 -1.28 2.64 3.01
C ALA A 74 -2.78 2.39 3.28
N TRP A 75 -3.25 1.15 3.05
CA TRP A 75 -4.63 0.76 3.34
C TRP A 75 -4.96 0.83 4.83
N ALA A 76 -4.08 0.30 5.69
CA ALA A 76 -4.28 0.33 7.14
C ALA A 76 -4.32 1.77 7.67
N GLN A 77 -3.46 2.65 7.15
CA GLN A 77 -3.48 4.08 7.47
C GLN A 77 -4.77 4.75 7.01
N ALA A 78 -5.25 4.46 5.80
CA ALA A 78 -6.52 4.99 5.31
C ALA A 78 -7.71 4.58 6.20
N ARG A 79 -7.74 3.31 6.65
CA ARG A 79 -8.72 2.83 7.64
C ARG A 79 -8.62 3.58 8.96
N GLN A 80 -7.41 3.73 9.51
CA GLN A 80 -7.19 4.46 10.75
C GLN A 80 -7.63 5.94 10.64
N ILE A 81 -7.39 6.59 9.50
CA ILE A 81 -7.84 7.96 9.20
C ILE A 81 -9.37 8.08 9.29
N ARG A 82 -10.11 7.09 8.74
CA ARG A 82 -11.58 7.07 8.82
C ARG A 82 -12.06 6.93 10.26
N GLU A 83 -11.45 6.02 11.02
CA GLU A 83 -11.80 5.81 12.43
C GLU A 83 -11.53 7.05 13.28
N MET A 84 -10.37 7.70 13.11
CA MET A 84 -10.05 8.96 13.79
C MET A 84 -11.09 10.04 13.45
N THR A 85 -11.42 10.22 12.17
CA THR A 85 -12.41 11.22 11.75
C THR A 85 -13.81 10.94 12.32
N SER A 86 -14.23 9.66 12.32
CA SER A 86 -15.51 9.23 12.90
C SER A 86 -15.57 9.47 14.42
N PHE A 87 -14.48 9.17 15.11
CA PHE A 87 -14.33 9.43 16.55
C PHE A 87 -14.44 10.92 16.86
N MET A 88 -13.73 11.78 16.11
CA MET A 88 -13.80 13.24 16.27
C MET A 88 -15.23 13.75 16.08
N ALA A 89 -15.90 13.35 14.99
CA ALA A 89 -17.28 13.78 14.72
C ALA A 89 -18.25 13.34 15.83
N SER A 90 -18.05 12.14 16.38
CA SER A 90 -18.84 11.61 17.50
C SER A 90 -18.59 12.39 18.80
N ALA A 91 -17.33 12.74 19.08
CA ALA A 91 -16.95 13.54 20.25
C ALA A 91 -17.57 14.94 20.20
N GLU A 92 -17.50 15.61 19.04
CA GLU A 92 -18.13 16.91 18.83
C GLU A 92 -19.66 16.84 18.96
N ALA A 93 -20.31 15.84 18.34
CA ALA A 93 -21.75 15.66 18.43
C ALA A 93 -22.22 15.44 19.89
N ARG A 94 -21.48 14.64 20.65
CA ARG A 94 -21.71 14.44 22.09
C ARG A 94 -21.59 15.75 22.86
N ASN A 95 -20.54 16.55 22.63
CA ASN A 95 -20.37 17.82 23.33
C ASN A 95 -21.48 18.83 23.00
N ARG A 96 -21.90 18.92 21.74
CA ARG A 96 -23.05 19.76 21.35
C ARG A 96 -24.33 19.34 22.08
N SER A 97 -24.56 18.03 22.24
CA SER A 97 -25.73 17.54 22.99
C SER A 97 -25.73 17.93 24.47
N LEU A 98 -24.55 18.24 25.03
CA LEU A 98 -24.36 18.71 26.40
C LEU A 98 -24.34 20.24 26.51
N GLY A 99 -24.58 20.97 25.41
CA GLY A 99 -24.53 22.43 25.37
C GLY A 99 -23.12 23.02 25.44
N ALA A 100 -22.08 22.21 25.19
CA ALA A 100 -20.69 22.65 25.18
C ALA A 100 -20.23 23.05 23.77
N CYS A 101 -19.15 23.86 23.70
CA CYS A 101 -18.52 24.24 22.44
C CYS A 101 -17.73 23.08 21.81
N ASP A 102 -17.52 23.14 20.49
CA ASP A 102 -16.80 22.11 19.73
C ASP A 102 -15.28 22.11 20.00
N SER A 103 -14.67 23.27 20.29
CA SER A 103 -13.21 23.37 20.51
C SER A 103 -12.71 22.49 21.68
N PRO A 104 -13.33 22.49 22.87
CA PRO A 104 -12.98 21.54 23.93
C PRO A 104 -13.18 20.07 23.56
N ALA A 105 -14.13 19.76 22.65
CA ALA A 105 -14.33 18.41 22.15
C ALA A 105 -13.14 17.96 21.31
N HIS A 106 -12.68 18.86 20.44
CA HIS A 106 -11.55 18.63 19.57
C HIS A 106 -10.26 18.37 20.36
N ASP A 107 -9.94 19.25 21.32
CA ASP A 107 -8.73 19.14 22.13
C ASP A 107 -8.71 17.86 22.98
N SER A 108 -9.87 17.48 23.57
CA SER A 108 -10.02 16.22 24.31
C SER A 108 -9.77 15.01 23.41
N ALA A 109 -10.37 15.01 22.22
CA ALA A 109 -10.27 13.89 21.30
C ALA A 109 -8.85 13.74 20.71
N VAL A 110 -8.14 14.84 20.45
CA VAL A 110 -6.71 14.82 20.11
C VAL A 110 -5.88 14.20 21.24
N ALA A 111 -6.14 14.56 22.49
CA ALA A 111 -5.45 13.99 23.64
C ALA A 111 -5.71 12.48 23.79
N GLU A 112 -6.97 12.05 23.62
CA GLU A 112 -7.37 10.64 23.67
C GLU A 112 -6.70 9.81 22.56
N VAL A 113 -6.64 10.33 21.33
CA VAL A 113 -5.90 9.69 20.22
C VAL A 113 -4.41 9.61 20.53
N GLY A 114 -3.82 10.67 21.09
CA GLY A 114 -2.41 10.69 21.49
C GLY A 114 -2.08 9.63 22.54
N LEU A 115 -2.94 9.48 23.55
CA LEU A 115 -2.83 8.45 24.58
C LEU A 115 -2.94 7.05 23.97
N MET A 116 -3.94 6.80 23.12
CA MET A 116 -4.16 5.49 22.49
C MET A 116 -2.99 5.08 21.61
N LEU A 117 -2.43 6.01 20.84
CA LEU A 117 -1.32 5.75 19.92
C LEU A 117 0.06 5.84 20.59
N THR A 118 0.13 6.20 21.87
CA THR A 118 1.39 6.41 22.61
C THR A 118 2.31 7.42 21.90
N VAL A 119 1.75 8.53 21.44
CA VAL A 119 2.50 9.60 20.73
C VAL A 119 2.41 10.94 21.45
N SER A 120 3.33 11.85 21.13
CA SER A 120 3.29 13.21 21.66
C SER A 120 2.01 13.95 21.26
N ALA A 121 1.59 14.94 22.05
CA ALA A 121 0.42 15.76 21.75
C ALA A 121 0.52 16.45 20.37
N GLY A 122 1.71 16.95 20.00
CA GLY A 122 1.94 17.56 18.69
C GLY A 122 1.77 16.56 17.54
N THR A 123 2.28 15.34 17.70
CA THR A 123 2.10 14.26 16.72
C THR A 123 0.64 13.86 16.59
N ALA A 124 -0.10 13.77 17.71
CA ALA A 124 -1.52 13.46 17.71
C ALA A 124 -2.33 14.54 16.97
N ALA A 125 -2.05 15.82 17.26
CA ALA A 125 -2.71 16.96 16.61
C ALA A 125 -2.48 16.95 15.09
N CYS A 126 -1.24 16.70 14.64
CA CYS A 126 -0.94 16.55 13.21
C CYS A 126 -1.74 15.39 12.58
N ARG A 127 -1.73 14.20 13.20
CA ARG A 127 -2.45 13.03 12.68
C ARG A 127 -3.95 13.25 12.57
N VAL A 128 -4.57 13.87 13.59
CA VAL A 128 -6.00 14.21 13.57
C VAL A 128 -6.30 15.26 12.51
N GLY A 129 -5.47 16.29 12.39
CA GLY A 129 -5.61 17.32 11.35
C GLY A 129 -5.48 16.75 9.93
N ASP A 130 -4.50 15.88 9.71
CA ASP A 130 -4.29 15.20 8.43
C ASP A 130 -5.47 14.27 8.10
N ALA A 131 -5.97 13.52 9.10
CA ALA A 131 -7.12 12.65 8.92
C ALA A 131 -8.37 13.42 8.50
N TRP A 132 -8.66 14.53 9.20
CA TRP A 132 -9.77 15.41 8.83
C TRP A 132 -9.58 15.98 7.42
N SER A 133 -8.38 16.44 7.07
CA SER A 133 -8.06 16.99 5.75
C SER A 133 -8.24 15.95 4.64
N LEU A 134 -7.75 14.72 4.83
CA LEU A 134 -7.89 13.63 3.86
C LEU A 134 -9.36 13.22 3.68
N CYS A 135 -10.12 13.09 4.77
CA CYS A 135 -11.53 12.72 4.69
C CYS A 135 -12.42 13.81 4.08
N THR A 136 -12.14 15.10 4.34
CA THR A 136 -13.03 16.20 3.93
C THR A 136 -12.59 16.91 2.66
N ARG A 137 -11.29 16.98 2.37
CA ARG A 137 -10.73 17.76 1.24
C ARG A 137 -10.17 16.88 0.14
N LEU A 138 -9.70 15.67 0.46
CA LEU A 138 -9.07 14.76 -0.49
C LEU A 138 -9.70 13.35 -0.48
N PRO A 139 -11.04 13.22 -0.54
CA PRO A 139 -11.71 11.92 -0.40
C PRO A 139 -11.33 10.93 -1.51
N ALA A 140 -11.01 11.42 -2.71
CA ALA A 140 -10.55 10.58 -3.82
C ALA A 140 -9.16 9.98 -3.55
N THR A 141 -8.25 10.75 -2.94
CA THR A 141 -6.93 10.25 -2.52
C THR A 141 -7.10 9.14 -1.49
N LEU A 142 -7.95 9.35 -0.48
CA LEU A 142 -8.22 8.35 0.55
C LEU A 142 -8.81 7.06 -0.05
N ALA A 143 -9.74 7.18 -1.00
CA ALA A 143 -10.29 6.02 -1.70
C ALA A 143 -9.24 5.27 -2.54
N ALA A 144 -8.31 5.99 -3.18
CA ALA A 144 -7.24 5.38 -3.96
C ALA A 144 -6.26 4.56 -3.11
N LEU A 145 -6.00 4.97 -1.85
CA LEU A 145 -5.17 4.21 -0.91
C LEU A 145 -5.80 2.88 -0.50
N GLU A 146 -7.14 2.79 -0.54
CA GLU A 146 -7.89 1.58 -0.19
C GLU A 146 -8.16 0.67 -1.40
N ALA A 147 -7.96 1.18 -2.61
CA ALA A 147 -8.27 0.48 -3.84
C ALA A 147 -7.11 -0.39 -4.32
N ARG A 148 -7.47 -1.39 -5.13
CA ARG A 148 -6.52 -2.03 -6.05
C ARG A 148 -6.02 -0.98 -7.04
N PRO A 149 -4.75 -1.01 -7.49
CA PRO A 149 -4.31 -0.04 -8.49
C PRO A 149 -5.00 -0.40 -9.82
N ASP A 150 -5.68 0.57 -10.43
CA ASP A 150 -6.24 0.39 -11.76
C ASP A 150 -5.09 0.31 -12.76
N HIS A 151 -4.78 -0.89 -13.24
CA HIS A 151 -3.96 -1.05 -14.42
C HIS A 151 -4.81 -0.69 -15.64
N ALA A 152 -4.91 0.61 -15.94
CA ALA A 152 -5.29 1.06 -17.26
C ALA A 152 -4.21 0.59 -18.26
N GLY A 153 -4.31 -0.64 -18.77
CA GLY A 153 -3.34 -1.14 -19.74
C GLY A 153 -3.19 -2.65 -19.97
N GLN A 154 -3.99 -3.55 -19.39
CA GLN A 154 -4.02 -4.94 -19.87
C GLN A 154 -5.13 -5.10 -20.91
N GLY A 155 -4.76 -4.85 -22.17
CA GLY A 155 -5.56 -5.24 -23.32
C GLY A 155 -5.82 -6.76 -23.32
N PRO A 156 -6.86 -7.23 -24.03
CA PRO A 156 -7.25 -8.64 -24.01
C PRO A 156 -6.18 -9.49 -24.70
N HIS A 157 -5.34 -10.17 -23.91
CA HIS A 157 -4.47 -11.21 -24.43
C HIS A 157 -5.30 -12.49 -24.69
N HIS A 158 -5.30 -12.88 -25.96
CA HIS A 158 -5.62 -14.21 -26.49
C HIS A 158 -7.04 -14.75 -26.31
N GLN A 159 -7.95 -14.23 -27.13
CA GLN A 159 -8.96 -15.09 -27.75
C GLN A 159 -8.24 -16.05 -28.72
N ARG A 160 -8.04 -17.31 -28.31
CA ARG A 160 -7.61 -18.39 -29.22
C ARG A 160 -8.56 -18.41 -30.43
N ARG A 161 -7.99 -18.24 -31.63
CA ARG A 161 -8.62 -18.67 -32.87
C ARG A 161 -8.47 -20.18 -32.97
N ASP A 162 -9.43 -20.91 -32.43
CA ASP A 162 -9.65 -22.30 -32.80
C ASP A 162 -11.07 -22.37 -33.38
N ASP A 163 -11.15 -22.40 -34.71
CA ASP A 163 -12.10 -23.21 -35.48
C ASP A 163 -12.10 -22.77 -36.95
N GLU A 164 -11.22 -23.37 -37.74
CA GLU A 164 -11.43 -23.53 -39.18
C GLU A 164 -11.22 -25.02 -39.51
N PRO A 165 -12.28 -25.80 -39.78
CA PRO A 165 -12.12 -27.13 -40.30
C PRO A 165 -11.90 -27.05 -41.81
N VAL A 166 -10.75 -27.57 -42.22
CA VAL A 166 -10.43 -27.95 -43.61
C VAL A 166 -11.59 -28.79 -44.18
N ARG A 167 -12.17 -28.32 -45.28
CA ARG A 167 -12.80 -29.16 -46.32
C ARG A 167 -12.53 -28.58 -47.70
#